data_AF-A0A9E7DKQ7-F1
#
_entry.id   AF-A0A9E7DKQ7-F1
#
_cell.length_a   1.000
_cell.length_b   1.000
_cell.length_c   1.000
_cell.angle_alpha   90.00
_cell.angle_beta   90.00
_cell.angle_gamma   90.00
#
_symmetry.space_group_name_H-M   'P 1'
#
loop_
_entity.id
_entity.type
_entity.pdbx_description
1 polymer ?
#
loop_
_entity_poly.entity_id
_entity_poly.type
_entity_poly.pdbx_seq_one_letter_code
_entity_poly.pdbx_strand_id
1 'polypeptide(L)'
;MTLNYEKTLDNLDDILEKLQSQELSLDESIDEFEKAVKLYKELNKKLSEAKMKIKKIEIDDLNLSKEIDYDVEDNDFETIDSFKDFGEAHDDDLDYDDDEY
;
A
#
# COMPACT_ATOMS: atom_id res chain seq x y z
N MET A 1 -8.51 -24.52 -0.22
CA MET A 1 -7.31 -23.76 -0.61
C MET A 1 -7.45 -22.33 -0.09
N THR A 2 -7.04 -22.09 1.14
CA THR A 2 -6.85 -20.76 1.75
C THR A 2 -5.47 -20.21 1.35
N LEU A 3 -5.10 -20.30 0.07
CA LEU A 3 -3.71 -20.11 -0.37
C LEU A 3 -3.32 -18.64 -0.62
N ASN A 4 -4.20 -17.68 -0.32
CA ASN A 4 -4.08 -16.32 -0.85
C ASN A 4 -3.92 -15.24 0.21
N TYR A 5 -4.36 -15.39 1.46
CA TYR A 5 -4.10 -14.34 2.47
C TYR A 5 -2.73 -14.56 3.12
N GLU A 6 -2.52 -15.76 3.64
CA GLU A 6 -1.31 -16.21 4.32
C GLU A 6 -0.09 -16.08 3.40
N LYS A 7 -0.23 -16.48 2.13
CA LYS A 7 0.85 -16.31 1.14
C LYS A 7 1.17 -14.85 0.82
N THR A 8 0.15 -13.98 0.76
CA THR A 8 0.37 -12.53 0.56
C THR A 8 1.05 -11.92 1.78
N LEU A 9 0.75 -12.42 2.98
CA LEU A 9 1.39 -12.02 4.23
C LEU A 9 2.85 -12.47 4.28
N ASP A 10 3.14 -13.74 3.97
CA ASP A 10 4.51 -14.26 3.89
C ASP A 10 5.35 -13.44 2.90
N ASN A 11 4.81 -13.13 1.72
CA ASN A 11 5.49 -12.28 0.75
C ASN A 11 5.76 -10.86 1.26
N LEU A 12 4.88 -10.30 2.10
CA LEU A 12 5.08 -8.98 2.69
C LEU A 12 6.22 -9.04 3.72
N ASP A 13 6.27 -10.08 4.55
CA ASP A 13 7.32 -10.29 5.53
C ASP A 13 8.69 -10.46 4.86
N ASP A 14 8.77 -11.23 3.77
CA ASP A 14 9.99 -11.37 2.97
C ASP A 14 10.53 -10.02 2.44
N ILE A 15 9.62 -9.12 2.05
CA ILE A 15 10.00 -7.78 1.57
C ILE A 15 10.49 -6.92 2.74
N LEU A 16 9.83 -6.99 3.90
CA LEU A 16 10.24 -6.26 5.09
C LEU A 16 11.63 -6.71 5.58
N GLU A 17 11.93 -8.00 5.54
CA GLU A 17 13.26 -8.53 5.85
C GLU A 17 14.33 -7.96 4.91
N LYS A 18 14.07 -7.93 3.60
CA LYS A 18 14.98 -7.33 2.62
C LYS A 18 15.21 -5.84 2.86
N LEU A 19 14.15 -5.08 3.12
CA LEU A 19 14.26 -3.65 3.44
C LEU A 19 15.06 -3.41 4.74
N GLN A 20 14.94 -4.29 5.73
CA GLN A 20 15.70 -4.20 6.98
C GLN A 20 17.16 -4.63 6.87
N SER A 21 17.49 -5.47 5.88
CA SER A 21 18.86 -5.97 5.68
C SER A 21 19.89 -4.89 5.32
N GLN A 22 19.44 -3.73 4.82
CA GLN A 22 20.28 -2.64 4.30
C GLN A 22 21.18 -3.06 3.11
N GLU A 23 20.89 -4.19 2.46
CA GLU A 23 21.66 -4.68 1.30
C GLU A 23 21.15 -4.12 -0.04
N LEU A 24 19.99 -3.46 -0.04
CA LEU A 24 19.36 -2.89 -1.23
C LEU A 24 19.95 -1.50 -1.54
N SER A 25 20.13 -1.21 -2.83
CA SER A 25 20.33 0.16 -3.29
C SER A 25 19.08 1.02 -3.04
N LEU A 26 19.21 2.34 -3.21
CA LEU A 26 18.09 3.27 -3.03
C LEU A 26 16.93 2.95 -3.98
N ASP A 27 17.23 2.74 -5.26
CA ASP A 27 16.22 2.42 -6.29
C ASP A 27 15.53 1.08 -5.98
N GLU A 28 16.29 0.05 -5.61
CA GLU A 28 15.73 -1.24 -5.20
C GLU A 28 14.87 -1.14 -3.94
N SER A 29 15.27 -0.27 -2.99
CA SER A 29 14.48 -0.03 -1.77
C SER A 29 13.14 0.63 -2.08
N ILE A 30 13.10 1.54 -3.04
CA ILE A 30 11.87 2.19 -3.51
C ILE A 30 10.95 1.14 -4.17
N ASP A 31 11.51 0.30 -5.05
CA ASP A 31 10.76 -0.77 -5.72
C ASP A 31 10.16 -1.79 -4.73
N GLU A 32 10.94 -2.23 -3.73
CA GLU A 32 10.47 -3.14 -2.70
C GLU A 32 9.42 -2.49 -1.80
N PHE A 33 9.56 -1.22 -1.45
CA PHE A 33 8.55 -0.47 -0.70
C PHE A 33 7.22 -0.36 -1.45
N GLU A 34 7.25 -0.06 -2.75
CA GLU A 34 6.02 -0.04 -3.56
C GLU A 34 5.30 -1.39 -3.56
N LYS A 35 6.05 -2.49 -3.67
CA LYS A 35 5.50 -3.85 -3.61
C LYS A 35 4.88 -4.12 -2.23
N ALA A 36 5.56 -3.75 -1.15
CA ALA A 36 5.05 -3.89 0.21
C ALA A 36 3.69 -3.18 0.39
N VAL A 37 3.56 -1.94 -0.09
CA VAL A 37 2.30 -1.19 0.01
C VAL A 37 1.18 -1.85 -0.81
N LYS A 38 1.48 -2.35 -2.01
CA LYS A 38 0.49 -3.08 -2.84
C LYS A 38 -0.02 -4.33 -2.11
N LEU A 39 0.87 -5.13 -1.51
CA LEU A 39 0.49 -6.32 -0.73
C LEU A 39 -0.31 -5.94 0.52
N TYR A 40 0.11 -4.90 1.24
CA TYR A 40 -0.59 -4.38 2.42
C TYR A 40 -2.03 -3.96 2.11
N LYS A 41 -2.25 -3.26 0.99
CA LYS A 41 -3.60 -2.90 0.51
C LYS A 41 -4.45 -4.14 0.23
N GLU A 42 -3.87 -5.15 -0.41
CA GLU A 42 -4.57 -6.39 -0.73
C GLU A 42 -4.99 -7.16 0.52
N LEU A 43 -4.11 -7.25 1.53
CA LEU A 43 -4.39 -7.87 2.83
C LEU A 43 -5.54 -7.15 3.53
N ASN A 44 -5.51 -5.82 3.59
CA ASN A 44 -6.57 -5.02 4.21
C ASN A 44 -7.91 -5.19 3.50
N LYS A 45 -7.91 -5.21 2.17
CA LYS A 45 -9.13 -5.47 1.38
C LYS A 45 -9.73 -6.84 1.72
N LYS A 46 -8.92 -7.90 1.71
CA LYS A 46 -9.37 -9.26 2.07
C LYS A 46 -9.92 -9.32 3.50
N LEU A 47 -9.27 -8.63 4.44
CA LEU A 47 -9.73 -8.56 5.82
C LEU A 47 -11.06 -7.81 5.95
N SER A 48 -11.24 -6.70 5.23
CA SER A 48 -12.48 -5.94 5.17
C SER A 48 -13.64 -6.77 4.59
N GLU A 49 -13.40 -7.49 3.49
CA GLU A 49 -14.37 -8.43 2.90
C GLU A 49 -14.77 -9.54 3.89
N ALA A 50 -13.82 -10.08 4.66
CA ALA A 50 -14.10 -11.09 5.67
C ALA A 50 -14.95 -10.52 6.82
N LYS A 51 -14.61 -9.32 7.32
CA LYS A 51 -15.39 -8.61 8.34
C LYS A 51 -16.83 -8.36 7.88
N MET A 52 -17.01 -7.92 6.63
CA MET A 52 -18.35 -7.73 6.05
C MET A 52 -19.16 -9.01 5.99
N LYS A 53 -18.54 -10.14 5.64
CA LYS A 53 -19.21 -11.45 5.60
C LYS A 53 -19.68 -11.89 6.99
N ILE A 54 -18.82 -11.78 8.01
CA ILE A 54 -19.16 -12.11 9.40
C ILE A 54 -20.34 -11.27 9.87
N LYS A 55 -20.25 -9.96 9.67
CA LYS A 55 -21.31 -9.03 10.06
C LYS A 55 -22.65 -9.30 9.36
N LYS A 56 -22.63 -9.70 8.08
CA LYS A 56 -23.85 -10.08 7.37
C LYS A 56 -24.53 -11.27 8.05
N ILE A 57 -23.74 -12.26 8.46
CA ILE A 57 -24.26 -13.42 9.21
C ILE A 57 -24.84 -12.97 10.55
N GLU A 58 -24.16 -12.09 11.30
CA GLU A 58 -24.66 -11.57 12.58
C GLU A 58 -25.99 -10.81 12.44
N ILE A 59 -26.14 -10.00 11.38
CA ILE A 59 -27.40 -9.28 11.10
C ILE A 59 -28.52 -10.25 10.73
N ASP A 60 -28.24 -11.20 9.83
CA ASP A 60 -29.22 -12.15 9.30
C ASP A 60 -29.69 -13.15 10.39
N ASP A 61 -28.78 -13.62 11.27
CA ASP A 61 -29.09 -14.62 12.31
C ASP A 61 -29.64 -14.01 13.61
N LEU A 62 -29.29 -12.77 13.97
CA LEU A 62 -29.65 -12.18 15.27
C LEU A 62 -30.74 -11.08 15.20
N ASN A 63 -31.25 -10.75 14.01
CA ASN A 63 -32.28 -9.70 13.83
C ASN A 63 -31.90 -8.33 14.46
N LEU A 64 -30.59 -8.04 14.53
CA LEU A 64 -30.08 -6.76 15.04
C LEU A 64 -30.48 -5.64 14.07
N SER A 65 -31.16 -4.61 14.58
CA SER A 65 -31.59 -3.46 13.80
C SER A 65 -30.38 -2.65 13.30
N LYS A 66 -30.52 -2.17 12.07
CA LYS A 66 -29.48 -1.55 11.24
C LYS A 66 -29.13 -0.13 11.71
N GLU A 67 -28.45 0.01 12.84
CA GLU A 67 -27.77 1.26 13.20
C GLU A 67 -26.39 0.95 13.75
N ILE A 68 -25.44 0.76 12.85
CA ILE A 68 -24.03 0.99 13.17
C ILE A 68 -23.47 1.78 12.00
N ASP A 69 -22.94 2.96 12.32
CA ASP A 69 -22.24 3.85 11.41
C ASP A 69 -20.88 3.22 11.10
N TYR A 70 -20.59 3.00 9.82
CA TYR A 70 -19.33 2.38 9.40
C TYR A 70 -18.53 3.43 8.64
N ASP A 71 -17.76 4.21 9.39
CA ASP A 71 -16.48 4.71 8.89
C ASP A 71 -15.60 3.48 8.67
N VAL A 72 -15.78 2.84 7.52
CA VAL A 72 -14.65 2.20 6.86
C VAL A 72 -13.80 3.40 6.47
N GLU A 73 -12.87 3.80 7.34
CA GLU A 73 -11.72 4.55 6.88
C GLU A 73 -11.05 3.63 5.86
N ASP A 74 -11.51 3.76 4.61
CA ASP A 74 -10.72 3.51 3.43
C ASP A 74 -9.39 4.16 3.77
N ASN A 75 -8.42 3.33 4.15
CA ASN A 75 -7.08 3.79 4.41
C ASN A 75 -6.56 4.18 3.03
N ASP A 76 -6.93 5.40 2.64
CA ASP A 76 -6.56 6.13 1.46
C ASP A 76 -5.07 6.39 1.54
N PHE A 77 -4.33 5.32 1.34
CA PHE A 77 -3.03 5.40 0.72
C PHE A 77 -3.29 5.74 -0.77
N GLU A 78 -3.95 6.87 -1.05
CA GLU A 78 -4.12 7.41 -2.40
C GLU A 78 -2.79 7.94 -2.96
N THR A 79 -1.71 7.92 -2.18
CA THR A 79 -0.53 8.75 -2.44
C THR A 79 0.67 8.03 -3.08
N ILE A 80 0.60 6.76 -3.51
CA ILE A 80 1.73 6.20 -4.30
C ILE A 80 1.77 6.76 -5.73
N ASP A 81 0.62 7.00 -6.36
CA ASP A 81 0.61 7.55 -7.72
C ASP A 81 1.21 8.97 -7.79
N SER A 82 1.30 9.70 -6.68
CA SER A 82 2.05 10.97 -6.61
C SER A 82 3.58 10.83 -6.56
N PHE A 83 4.15 9.63 -6.32
CA PHE A 83 5.60 9.46 -6.32
C PHE A 83 6.19 9.24 -7.72
N LYS A 84 5.37 8.92 -8.73
CA LYS A 84 5.82 8.80 -10.13
C LYS A 84 6.39 10.10 -10.69
N ASP A 85 6.01 11.24 -10.12
CA ASP A 85 6.47 12.58 -10.54
C ASP A 85 7.86 12.95 -10.02
N PHE A 86 8.46 12.14 -9.13
CA PHE A 86 9.79 12.44 -8.59
C PHE A 86 10.94 12.02 -9.54
N GLY A 87 10.64 11.27 -10.60
CA GLY A 87 11.62 10.66 -11.51
C GLY A 87 11.88 11.41 -12.81
N GLU A 88 11.09 12.42 -13.17
CA GLU A 88 11.47 13.34 -14.25
C GLU A 88 12.39 14.41 -13.67
N ALA A 89 13.68 14.08 -13.58
CA ALA A 89 14.70 15.11 -13.66
C ALA A 89 14.46 15.82 -14.99
N HIS A 90 13.79 16.97 -14.92
CA HIS A 90 13.87 17.97 -15.96
C HIS A 90 15.37 18.25 -16.12
N ASP A 91 15.97 17.74 -17.20
CA ASP A 91 17.16 18.33 -17.81
C ASP A 91 16.74 19.73 -18.26
N ASP A 92 16.49 20.62 -17.29
CA ASP A 92 16.47 22.03 -17.52
C ASP A 92 17.92 22.36 -17.86
N ASP A 93 18.16 22.51 -19.16
CA ASP A 93 19.31 23.21 -19.72
C ASP A 93 19.47 24.52 -18.96
N LEU A 94 20.23 24.47 -17.85
CA LEU A 94 20.70 25.65 -17.16
C LEU A 94 21.74 26.27 -18.09
N ASP A 95 21.28 27.15 -18.97
CA ASP A 95 22.12 28.17 -19.58
C ASP A 95 22.69 28.99 -18.40
N TYR A 96 23.88 28.60 -17.96
CA TYR A 96 24.73 29.44 -17.15
C TYR A 96 25.11 30.63 -18.03
N ASP A 97 24.32 31.70 -17.95
CA ASP A 97 24.76 33.01 -18.38
C ASP A 97 26.03 33.34 -17.57
N ASP A 98 27.16 33.25 -18.27
CA ASP A 98 28.50 33.63 -17.85
C ASP A 98 28.56 35.17 -17.70
N ASP A 99 27.84 35.71 -16.72
CA ASP A 99 28.00 37.10 -16.31
C ASP A 99 29.21 37.20 -15.37
N GLU A 100 30.34 37.38 -16.03
CA GLU A 100 31.63 37.87 -15.58
C GLU A 100 31.50 39.02 -14.55
N TYR A 101 32.13 38.89 -13.38
CA TYR A 101 32.41 39.98 -12.43
C TYR A 101 33.91 40.09 -12.15
#